data_AF-A0A7D3XHZ0-F1
#
_entry.id   AF-A0A7D3XHZ0-F1
#
_cell.length_a   1.000
_cell.length_b   1.000
_cell.length_c   1.000
_cell.angle_alpha   90.00
_cell.angle_beta   90.00
_cell.angle_gamma   90.00
#
_symmetry.space_group_name_H-M   'P 1'
#
loop_
_entity.id
_entity.type
_entity.pdbx_description
1 polymer ?
#
loop_
_entity_poly.entity_id
_entity_poly.type
_entity_poly.pdbx_seq_one_letter_code
_entity_poly.pdbx_strand_id
1 'polypeptide(L)'
;MSLTLYLNRHDWFQHMKDVEEQFPDYIPVIKGNGYGFGNEFLADAAVRSGKKSIAVGTLAEARALDETHTFDEMLILTPVLKNPGFNDMGKNRVYTVGSVSQLKHLIDTFSQLIDQQQSIWSGGEAFQLQILIKCQSSMKRYGFSSEEWTKVQSLIKEHSEGERLQLVVKGYSIHFPREGMTASQKETQIRNWIQLVNSQGLPCEQMYVSHLSSEQYRILRGEFPKTRFRIRLGTDLWLHDKSFFQTRTTVLDVKKIQKGERFGYKQSRAKKSGHLVFVAGGTANGVGLEAPAMVGSMRDRVKLTAFWFLHFTNRLLSPFTYQGKRIWFAEPPHMQTSVLYFPEGSKVPQLGEELEVQLRMTTATFDQCVEIGKAEEAETEIQPDEKAQSKQEEKGKALNALS
;
A
#
# COMPACT_ATOMS: atom_id res chain seq x y z
N MET A 1 -19.11 14.73 -2.39
CA MET A 1 -19.89 13.98 -1.39
C MET A 1 -19.21 12.64 -1.25
N SER A 2 -18.53 12.40 -0.13
CA SER A 2 -17.41 11.47 -0.18
C SER A 2 -17.02 11.01 1.22
N LEU A 3 -16.64 9.74 1.29
CA LEU A 3 -15.75 9.28 2.33
C LEU A 3 -14.34 9.78 2.00
N THR A 4 -13.80 10.65 2.85
CA THR A 4 -12.60 11.44 2.58
C THR A 4 -11.46 11.03 3.49
N LEU A 5 -10.27 10.83 2.90
CA LEU A 5 -9.01 10.73 3.62
C LEU A 5 -8.35 12.11 3.64
N TYR A 6 -8.19 12.70 4.81
CA TYR A 6 -7.39 13.91 5.02
C TYR A 6 -5.96 13.50 5.39
N LEU A 7 -4.95 14.04 4.71
CA LEU A 7 -3.54 13.68 4.88
C LEU A 7 -2.69 14.92 5.17
N ASN A 8 -2.05 14.97 6.32
CA ASN A 8 -0.99 15.93 6.62
C ASN A 8 0.26 15.54 5.84
N ARG A 9 0.35 16.11 4.64
CA ARG A 9 1.38 15.75 3.67
C ARG A 9 2.77 16.13 4.14
N HIS A 10 2.93 17.27 4.81
CA HIS A 10 4.23 17.76 5.26
C HIS A 10 4.90 16.75 6.21
N ASP A 11 4.22 16.43 7.30
CA ASP A 11 4.75 15.50 8.31
C ASP A 11 4.91 14.08 7.73
N TRP A 12 3.99 13.68 6.85
CA TRP A 12 4.05 12.38 6.19
C TRP A 12 5.27 12.22 5.27
N PHE A 13 5.64 13.24 4.48
CA PHE A 13 6.87 13.21 3.69
C PHE A 13 8.12 13.44 4.54
N GLN A 14 8.05 14.22 5.62
CA GLN A 14 9.17 14.37 6.55
C GLN A 14 9.54 13.02 7.18
N HIS A 15 8.54 12.23 7.60
CA HIS A 15 8.75 10.87 8.07
C HIS A 15 9.51 9.99 7.05
N MET A 16 9.22 10.10 5.75
CA MET A 16 9.95 9.33 4.73
C MET A 16 11.42 9.71 4.63
N LYS A 17 11.75 10.99 4.84
CA LYS A 17 13.14 11.45 4.89
C LYS A 17 13.84 10.87 6.12
N ASP A 18 13.19 10.92 7.28
CA ASP A 18 13.73 10.35 8.52
C ASP A 18 13.94 8.83 8.41
N VAL A 19 13.04 8.14 7.69
CA VAL A 19 13.17 6.72 7.35
C VAL A 19 14.35 6.46 6.41
N GLU A 20 14.62 7.33 5.44
CA GLU A 20 15.77 7.21 4.54
C GLU A 20 17.10 7.28 5.31
N GLU A 21 17.19 8.14 6.32
CA GLU A 21 18.38 8.24 7.17
C GLU A 21 18.62 6.95 7.98
N GLN A 22 17.56 6.37 8.52
CA GLN A 22 17.62 5.13 9.30
C GLN A 22 17.84 3.90 8.43
N PHE A 23 17.28 3.91 7.22
CA PHE A 23 17.28 2.80 6.28
C PHE A 23 17.59 3.27 4.85
N PRO A 24 18.86 3.62 4.57
CA PRO A 24 19.24 4.12 3.25
C PRO A 24 18.86 3.13 2.14
N ASP A 25 18.31 3.65 1.03
CA ASP A 25 17.87 2.85 -0.12
C ASP A 25 16.81 1.78 0.24
N TYR A 26 15.92 2.10 1.19
CA TYR A 26 14.75 1.26 1.46
C TYR A 26 13.85 1.13 0.22
N ILE A 27 13.14 0.00 0.13
CA ILE A 27 12.11 -0.26 -0.86
C ILE A 27 10.72 0.07 -0.31
N PRO A 28 10.04 1.08 -0.85
CA PRO A 28 8.62 1.30 -0.60
C PRO A 28 7.77 0.10 -1.06
N VAL A 29 7.00 -0.48 -0.16
CA VAL A 29 6.03 -1.53 -0.46
C VAL A 29 4.67 -0.88 -0.64
N ILE A 30 4.09 -0.94 -1.84
CA ILE A 30 2.83 -0.27 -2.18
C ILE A 30 1.70 -1.25 -2.50
N LYS A 31 1.81 -2.50 -2.02
CA LYS A 31 0.91 -3.62 -2.37
C LYS A 31 -0.55 -3.46 -1.93
N GLY A 32 -1.42 -4.29 -2.50
CA GLY A 32 -2.84 -4.35 -2.13
C GLY A 32 -3.54 -3.06 -2.54
N ASN A 33 -4.35 -2.48 -1.66
CA ASN A 33 -5.03 -1.19 -1.91
C ASN A 33 -4.13 0.04 -1.65
N GLY A 34 -2.81 -0.09 -1.80
CA GLY A 34 -1.86 0.96 -1.45
C GLY A 34 -2.01 1.43 0.01
N TYR A 35 -2.19 0.50 0.95
CA TYR A 35 -2.37 0.80 2.37
C TYR A 35 -3.52 1.76 2.68
N GLY A 36 -4.53 1.82 1.81
CA GLY A 36 -5.69 2.72 1.92
C GLY A 36 -5.52 4.04 1.16
N PHE A 37 -4.34 4.34 0.64
CA PHE A 37 -4.09 5.54 -0.17
C PHE A 37 -4.30 5.29 -1.67
N GLY A 38 -4.29 4.03 -2.11
CA GLY A 38 -4.23 3.65 -3.53
C GLY A 38 -2.79 3.50 -4.03
N ASN A 39 -2.57 2.54 -4.94
CA ASN A 39 -1.23 2.21 -5.42
C ASN A 39 -0.60 3.37 -6.20
N GLU A 40 -1.40 4.06 -7.01
CA GLU A 40 -0.95 5.18 -7.84
C GLU A 40 -0.49 6.37 -7.00
N PHE A 41 -1.28 6.77 -6.00
CA PHE A 41 -0.88 7.80 -5.03
C PHE A 41 0.43 7.45 -4.30
N LEU A 42 0.61 6.18 -3.90
CA LEU A 42 1.87 5.76 -3.28
C LEU A 42 3.03 5.67 -4.26
N ALA A 43 2.78 5.39 -5.54
CA ALA A 43 3.79 5.42 -6.59
C ALA A 43 4.28 6.86 -6.82
N ASP A 44 3.38 7.83 -6.90
CA ASP A 44 3.69 9.26 -6.93
C ASP A 44 4.54 9.68 -5.72
N ALA A 45 4.13 9.24 -4.52
CA ALA A 45 4.88 9.52 -3.30
C ALA A 45 6.28 8.90 -3.32
N ALA A 46 6.42 7.66 -3.81
CA ALA A 46 7.71 7.00 -3.96
C ALA A 46 8.62 7.77 -4.93
N VAL A 47 8.12 8.16 -6.10
CA VAL A 47 8.88 8.95 -7.10
C VAL A 47 9.31 10.30 -6.51
N ARG A 48 8.40 11.01 -5.84
CA ARG A 48 8.70 12.29 -5.17
C ARG A 48 9.76 12.16 -4.08
N SER A 49 9.81 11.02 -3.40
CA SER A 49 10.85 10.68 -2.43
C SER A 49 12.13 10.13 -3.08
N GLY A 50 12.28 10.27 -4.41
CA GLY A 50 13.49 9.89 -5.15
C GLY A 50 13.64 8.38 -5.38
N LYS A 51 12.59 7.58 -5.14
CA LYS A 51 12.66 6.12 -5.26
C LYS A 51 12.51 5.69 -6.70
N LYS A 52 13.45 4.84 -7.14
CA LYS A 52 13.46 4.19 -8.46
C LYS A 52 13.01 2.74 -8.43
N SER A 53 12.81 2.20 -7.22
CA SER A 53 12.41 0.81 -7.01
C SER A 53 11.24 0.74 -6.03
N ILE A 54 10.26 -0.09 -6.34
CA ILE A 54 9.08 -0.33 -5.51
C ILE A 54 8.84 -1.83 -5.34
N ALA A 55 8.03 -2.20 -4.36
CA ALA A 55 7.51 -3.55 -4.21
C ALA A 55 5.98 -3.57 -4.26
N VAL A 56 5.44 -4.36 -5.17
CA VAL A 56 4.00 -4.58 -5.36
C VAL A 56 3.62 -5.99 -4.92
N GLY A 57 2.36 -6.18 -4.58
CA GLY A 57 1.83 -7.46 -4.12
C GLY A 57 1.82 -8.49 -5.24
N THR A 58 1.25 -8.12 -6.39
CA THR A 58 0.94 -9.04 -7.49
C THR A 58 1.42 -8.51 -8.84
N LEU A 59 1.45 -9.38 -9.84
CA LEU A 59 1.73 -8.98 -11.23
C LEU A 59 0.67 -8.00 -11.77
N ALA A 60 -0.60 -8.16 -11.38
CA ALA A 60 -1.68 -7.28 -11.81
C ALA A 60 -1.50 -5.85 -11.28
N GLU A 61 -1.07 -5.70 -10.02
CA GLU A 61 -0.72 -4.39 -9.45
C GLU A 61 0.45 -3.75 -10.20
N ALA A 62 1.44 -4.55 -10.61
CA ALA A 62 2.57 -4.09 -11.40
C ALA A 62 2.12 -3.54 -12.77
N ARG A 63 1.23 -4.27 -13.45
CA ARG A 63 0.68 -3.87 -14.77
C ARG A 63 -0.14 -2.59 -14.67
N ALA A 64 -0.99 -2.47 -13.65
CA ALA A 64 -1.82 -1.28 -13.47
C ALA A 64 -0.98 0.00 -13.32
N LEU A 65 0.24 -0.11 -12.80
CA LEU A 65 1.15 1.03 -12.66
C LEU A 65 1.94 1.35 -13.93
N ASP A 66 2.14 0.40 -14.85
CA ASP A 66 2.87 0.66 -16.10
C ASP A 66 2.17 1.70 -16.98
N GLU A 67 0.86 1.87 -16.80
CA GLU A 67 0.07 2.86 -17.54
C GLU A 67 0.46 4.30 -17.20
N THR A 68 0.95 4.54 -15.98
CA THR A 68 1.16 5.90 -15.46
C THR A 68 2.55 6.14 -14.85
N HIS A 69 3.30 5.09 -14.54
CA HIS A 69 4.58 5.19 -13.83
C HIS A 69 5.67 4.32 -14.45
N THR A 70 6.91 4.80 -14.39
CA THR A 70 8.10 4.04 -14.76
C THR A 70 9.02 3.89 -13.53
N PHE A 71 9.38 2.66 -13.22
CA PHE A 71 10.38 2.32 -12.21
C PHE A 71 11.47 1.44 -12.82
N ASP A 72 12.70 1.62 -12.37
CA ASP A 72 13.84 0.79 -12.77
C ASP A 72 13.65 -0.66 -12.31
N GLU A 73 12.97 -0.84 -11.17
CA GLU A 73 12.75 -2.15 -10.56
C GLU A 73 11.40 -2.21 -9.82
N MET A 74 10.58 -3.20 -10.16
CA MET A 74 9.33 -3.53 -9.47
C MET A 74 9.41 -4.96 -8.96
N LEU A 75 9.55 -5.09 -7.64
CA LEU A 75 9.55 -6.39 -6.96
C LEU A 75 8.11 -6.91 -6.86
N ILE A 76 7.84 -8.07 -7.45
CA ILE A 76 6.55 -8.75 -7.35
C ILE A 76 6.61 -9.72 -6.17
N LEU A 77 5.91 -9.39 -5.08
CA LEU A 77 6.09 -10.05 -3.78
C LEU A 77 5.44 -11.43 -3.66
N THR A 78 4.41 -11.72 -4.44
CA THR A 78 3.77 -13.05 -4.47
C THR A 78 4.24 -13.87 -5.66
N PRO A 79 4.44 -15.19 -5.50
CA PRO A 79 4.74 -16.08 -6.62
C PRO A 79 3.70 -15.97 -7.74
N VAL A 80 4.17 -15.87 -8.98
CA VAL A 80 3.32 -15.85 -10.18
C VAL A 80 3.10 -17.29 -10.63
N LEU A 81 1.84 -17.74 -10.62
CA LEU A 81 1.46 -19.12 -10.93
C LEU A 81 0.55 -19.27 -12.15
N LYS A 82 0.07 -18.16 -12.72
CA LYS A 82 -0.74 -18.12 -13.95
C LYS A 82 -0.64 -16.74 -14.61
N ASN A 83 -0.87 -16.71 -15.91
CA ASN A 83 -1.18 -15.52 -16.70
C ASN A 83 -0.10 -14.44 -16.88
N PRO A 84 1.22 -14.70 -16.91
CA PRO A 84 2.11 -13.74 -17.54
C PRO A 84 1.82 -13.67 -19.05
N GLY A 85 2.05 -12.52 -19.65
CA GLY A 85 1.98 -12.27 -21.08
C GLY A 85 3.22 -11.49 -21.51
N PHE A 86 3.26 -11.11 -22.79
CA PHE A 86 4.43 -10.47 -23.39
C PHE A 86 4.87 -9.19 -22.67
N ASN A 87 3.91 -8.34 -22.26
CA ASN A 87 4.22 -7.08 -21.56
C ASN A 87 4.86 -7.30 -20.18
N ASP A 88 4.80 -8.52 -19.62
CA ASP A 88 5.48 -8.83 -18.37
C ASP A 88 6.95 -9.21 -18.55
N MET A 89 7.43 -9.38 -19.79
CA MET A 89 8.84 -9.61 -20.09
C MET A 89 9.70 -8.34 -19.95
N GLY A 90 9.25 -7.36 -19.16
CA GLY A 90 9.95 -6.10 -18.94
C GLY A 90 11.21 -6.26 -18.09
N LYS A 91 12.28 -5.53 -18.46
CA LYS A 91 13.56 -5.49 -17.72
C LYS A 91 13.46 -4.88 -16.32
N ASN A 92 12.31 -4.31 -15.96
CA ASN A 92 12.06 -3.79 -14.61
C ASN A 92 11.32 -4.79 -13.70
N ARG A 93 10.91 -5.97 -14.19
CA ARG A 93 10.17 -6.95 -13.39
C ARG A 93 11.11 -7.87 -12.63
N VAL A 94 10.90 -8.02 -11.32
CA VAL A 94 11.63 -9.00 -10.51
C VAL A 94 10.63 -9.93 -9.80
N TYR A 95 10.65 -11.21 -10.16
CA TYR A 95 9.69 -12.21 -9.72
C TYR A 95 10.15 -12.92 -8.45
N THR A 96 9.37 -12.84 -7.37
CA THR A 96 9.70 -13.58 -6.14
C THR A 96 9.35 -15.07 -6.29
N VAL A 97 10.34 -15.93 -6.07
CA VAL A 97 10.19 -17.40 -6.04
C VAL A 97 10.65 -17.93 -4.68
N GLY A 98 9.93 -18.90 -4.12
CA GLY A 98 10.21 -19.45 -2.79
C GLY A 98 9.98 -20.96 -2.70
N SER A 99 9.95 -21.68 -3.82
CA SER A 99 10.02 -23.14 -3.87
C SER A 99 10.45 -23.60 -5.26
N VAL A 100 10.94 -24.85 -5.37
CA VAL A 100 11.41 -25.40 -6.65
C VAL A 100 10.28 -25.46 -7.67
N SER A 101 9.07 -25.83 -7.22
CA SER A 101 7.89 -25.87 -8.08
C SER A 101 7.50 -24.49 -8.62
N GLN A 102 7.63 -23.43 -7.81
CA GLN A 102 7.37 -22.06 -8.26
C GLN A 102 8.38 -21.61 -9.30
N LEU A 103 9.66 -21.89 -9.09
CA LEU A 103 10.73 -21.54 -10.03
C LEU A 103 10.55 -22.26 -11.38
N LYS A 104 10.35 -23.58 -11.35
CA LYS A 104 10.10 -24.36 -12.57
C LYS A 104 8.88 -23.85 -13.33
N HIS A 105 7.77 -23.65 -12.63
CA HIS A 105 6.56 -23.13 -13.25
C HIS A 105 6.78 -21.78 -13.93
N LEU A 106 7.53 -20.87 -13.30
CA LEU A 106 7.84 -19.56 -13.87
C LEU A 106 8.67 -19.69 -15.15
N ILE A 107 9.72 -20.53 -15.11
CA ILE A 107 10.59 -20.83 -16.27
C ILE A 107 9.76 -21.42 -17.41
N ASP A 108 8.97 -22.45 -17.13
CA ASP A 108 8.14 -23.14 -18.13
C ASP A 108 7.17 -22.17 -18.79
N THR A 109 6.54 -21.31 -18.00
CA THR A 109 5.55 -20.35 -18.51
C THR A 109 6.19 -19.30 -19.41
N PHE A 110 7.33 -18.72 -19.03
CA PHE A 110 8.03 -17.77 -19.90
C PHE A 110 8.66 -18.43 -21.12
N SER A 111 9.14 -19.67 -20.99
CA SER A 111 9.64 -20.45 -22.13
C SER A 111 8.53 -20.68 -23.17
N GLN A 112 7.33 -21.06 -22.71
CA GLN A 112 6.15 -21.20 -23.58
C GLN A 112 5.73 -19.89 -24.24
N LEU A 113 5.80 -18.76 -23.52
CA LEU A 113 5.51 -17.43 -24.08
C LEU A 113 6.49 -17.06 -25.20
N ILE A 114 7.79 -17.34 -25.01
CA ILE A 114 8.82 -17.12 -26.03
C ILE A 114 8.55 -18.00 -27.26
N ASP A 115 8.19 -19.27 -27.05
CA ASP A 115 7.88 -20.22 -28.13
C ASP A 115 6.70 -19.76 -28.99
N GLN A 116 5.65 -19.23 -28.35
CA GLN A 116 4.43 -18.76 -29.03
C GLN A 116 4.66 -17.49 -29.86
N GLN A 117 5.72 -16.73 -29.59
CA GLN A 117 5.99 -15.41 -30.20
C GLN A 117 7.38 -15.37 -30.86
N GLN A 118 7.79 -16.48 -31.50
CA GLN A 118 9.09 -16.61 -32.18
C GLN A 118 9.39 -15.47 -33.18
N SER A 119 8.36 -14.93 -33.85
CA SER A 119 8.54 -13.83 -34.79
C SER A 119 9.01 -12.53 -34.12
N ILE A 120 8.59 -12.28 -32.88
CA ILE A 120 8.97 -11.08 -32.10
C ILE A 120 10.36 -11.26 -31.49
N TRP A 121 10.75 -12.49 -31.14
CA TRP A 121 12.01 -12.81 -30.47
C TRP A 121 13.17 -13.16 -31.40
N SER A 122 12.98 -12.99 -32.71
CA SER A 122 13.94 -13.32 -33.77
C SER A 122 15.21 -12.43 -33.82
N GLY A 123 15.45 -11.60 -32.79
CA GLY A 123 16.43 -10.51 -32.76
C GLY A 123 17.72 -10.71 -31.92
N GLY A 124 17.98 -11.88 -31.33
CA GLY A 124 19.35 -12.29 -30.97
C GLY A 124 19.83 -12.20 -29.51
N GLU A 125 19.03 -11.75 -28.54
CA GLU A 125 19.39 -11.83 -27.11
C GLU A 125 18.39 -12.68 -26.30
N ALA A 126 18.91 -13.49 -25.38
CA ALA A 126 18.08 -14.30 -24.49
C ALA A 126 17.24 -13.40 -23.56
N PHE A 127 15.99 -13.80 -23.32
CA PHE A 127 15.14 -13.12 -22.35
C PHE A 127 15.70 -13.31 -20.94
N GLN A 128 16.04 -12.20 -20.29
CA GLN A 128 16.53 -12.19 -18.91
C GLN A 128 15.36 -12.25 -17.92
N LEU A 129 15.02 -13.46 -17.48
CA LEU A 129 14.03 -13.69 -16.45
C LEU A 129 14.64 -13.37 -15.07
N GLN A 130 14.32 -12.19 -14.57
CA GLN A 130 14.83 -11.68 -13.31
C GLN A 130 14.05 -12.20 -12.10
N ILE A 131 14.73 -12.89 -11.20
CA ILE A 131 14.12 -13.52 -10.03
C ILE A 131 14.68 -12.99 -8.72
N LEU A 132 13.82 -12.95 -7.70
CA LEU A 132 14.17 -12.72 -6.31
C LEU A 132 13.99 -14.03 -5.54
N ILE A 133 15.08 -14.57 -5.00
CA ILE A 133 15.04 -15.82 -4.25
C ILE A 133 14.56 -15.52 -2.84
N LYS A 134 13.43 -16.10 -2.45
CA LYS A 134 12.91 -15.98 -1.10
C LYS A 134 13.47 -17.08 -0.21
N CYS A 135 14.28 -16.69 0.77
CA CYS A 135 14.80 -17.52 1.83
C CYS A 135 13.71 -17.80 2.88
N GLN A 136 13.61 -19.05 3.32
CA GLN A 136 12.71 -19.40 4.43
C GLN A 136 13.17 -18.75 5.74
N SER A 137 12.20 -18.20 6.47
CA SER A 137 12.36 -17.79 7.87
C SER A 137 11.48 -18.65 8.77
N SER A 138 11.60 -18.46 10.08
CA SER A 138 10.67 -19.03 11.08
C SER A 138 9.21 -18.60 10.90
N MET A 139 8.91 -17.62 10.03
CA MET A 139 7.53 -17.24 9.70
C MET A 139 6.76 -18.38 8.99
N LYS A 140 7.47 -19.35 8.39
CA LYS A 140 6.89 -20.52 7.67
C LYS A 140 5.80 -20.14 6.66
N ARG A 141 6.03 -19.06 5.89
CA ARG A 141 5.31 -18.75 4.66
C ARG A 141 6.08 -19.31 3.46
N TYR A 142 5.95 -18.71 2.27
CA TYR A 142 6.82 -19.03 1.12
C TYR A 142 8.29 -18.77 1.47
N GLY A 143 9.17 -19.62 0.96
CA GLY A 143 10.62 -19.48 1.00
C GLY A 143 11.30 -20.84 0.85
N PHE A 144 12.40 -20.88 0.12
CA PHE A 144 13.21 -22.08 -0.04
C PHE A 144 13.77 -22.52 1.31
N SER A 145 13.67 -23.82 1.61
CA SER A 145 14.40 -24.37 2.75
C SER A 145 15.89 -24.48 2.41
N SER A 146 16.72 -24.59 3.44
CA SER A 146 18.15 -24.87 3.25
C SER A 146 18.40 -26.22 2.59
N GLU A 147 17.49 -27.19 2.74
CA GLU A 147 17.63 -28.53 2.13
C GLU A 147 17.36 -28.52 0.62
N GLU A 148 16.54 -27.57 0.14
CA GLU A 148 16.25 -27.43 -1.29
C GLU A 148 17.38 -26.73 -2.05
N TRP A 149 18.32 -26.11 -1.35
CA TRP A 149 19.27 -25.15 -1.93
C TRP A 149 20.14 -25.72 -3.04
N THR A 150 20.61 -26.97 -2.93
CA THR A 150 21.38 -27.63 -4.00
C THR A 150 20.56 -27.75 -5.29
N LYS A 151 19.26 -28.06 -5.20
CA LYS A 151 18.38 -28.13 -6.37
C LYS A 151 18.14 -26.76 -6.99
N VAL A 152 17.98 -25.73 -6.15
CA VAL A 152 17.84 -24.34 -6.59
C VAL A 152 19.07 -23.90 -7.36
N GLN A 153 20.25 -24.19 -6.84
CA GLN A 153 21.50 -23.86 -7.48
C GLN A 153 21.65 -24.56 -8.84
N SER A 154 21.34 -25.85 -8.93
CA SER A 154 21.39 -26.59 -10.20
C SER A 154 20.49 -25.97 -11.25
N LEU A 155 19.25 -25.60 -10.89
CA LEU A 155 18.32 -24.92 -11.82
C LEU A 155 18.83 -23.55 -12.24
N ILE A 156 19.42 -22.77 -11.34
CA ILE A 156 19.99 -21.47 -11.69
C ILE A 156 21.13 -21.64 -12.71
N LYS A 157 22.03 -22.61 -12.49
CA LYS A 157 23.15 -22.89 -13.41
C LYS A 157 22.67 -23.42 -14.77
N GLU A 158 21.69 -24.31 -14.77
CA GLU A 158 21.09 -24.87 -15.99
C GLU A 158 20.53 -23.77 -16.90
N HIS A 159 19.97 -22.72 -16.30
CA HIS A 159 19.35 -21.62 -17.04
C HIS A 159 20.17 -20.31 -17.02
N SER A 160 21.41 -20.27 -16.52
CA SER A 160 22.19 -19.03 -16.50
C SER A 160 22.75 -18.67 -17.87
N GLU A 161 22.96 -19.67 -18.73
CA GLU A 161 23.54 -19.51 -20.09
C GLU A 161 22.56 -19.99 -21.18
N GLY A 162 21.26 -20.04 -20.86
CA GLY A 162 20.25 -20.47 -21.83
C GLY A 162 20.20 -19.54 -23.06
N GLU A 163 20.07 -20.13 -24.25
CA GLU A 163 20.07 -19.36 -25.52
C GLU A 163 18.84 -18.47 -25.68
N ARG A 164 17.70 -18.89 -25.10
CA ARG A 164 16.41 -18.20 -25.28
C ARG A 164 15.92 -17.51 -24.02
N LEU A 165 16.18 -18.12 -22.86
CA LEU A 165 15.82 -17.62 -21.54
C LEU A 165 17.02 -17.79 -20.62
N GLN A 166 17.40 -16.71 -19.96
CA GLN A 166 18.44 -16.67 -18.95
C GLN A 166 17.85 -16.29 -17.60
N LEU A 167 18.08 -17.10 -16.58
CA LEU A 167 17.74 -16.75 -15.21
C LEU A 167 18.74 -15.75 -14.65
N VAL A 168 18.25 -14.61 -14.18
CA VAL A 168 19.05 -13.58 -13.54
C VAL A 168 18.61 -13.44 -12.09
N VAL A 169 19.47 -13.83 -11.15
CA VAL A 169 19.20 -13.66 -9.71
C VAL A 169 19.48 -12.21 -9.32
N LYS A 170 18.42 -11.44 -9.03
CA LYS A 170 18.51 -10.04 -8.57
C LYS A 170 18.76 -9.89 -7.07
N GLY A 171 18.82 -11.01 -6.37
CA GLY A 171 19.19 -11.08 -4.97
C GLY A 171 18.35 -12.08 -4.19
N TYR A 172 18.45 -11.94 -2.88
CA TYR A 172 17.83 -12.80 -1.89
C TYR A 172 16.84 -12.01 -1.06
N SER A 173 15.81 -12.64 -0.52
CA SER A 173 14.88 -11.98 0.37
C SER A 173 14.52 -12.84 1.55
N ILE A 174 14.41 -12.22 2.71
CA ILE A 174 13.88 -12.87 3.92
C ILE A 174 12.83 -11.96 4.54
N HIS A 175 11.86 -12.56 5.21
CA HIS A 175 10.77 -11.83 5.85
C HIS A 175 10.46 -12.47 7.19
N PHE A 176 10.56 -11.70 8.27
CA PHE A 176 10.34 -12.16 9.63
C PHE A 176 8.93 -11.85 10.11
N PRO A 177 8.40 -12.57 11.11
CA PRO A 177 7.25 -12.07 11.86
C PRO A 177 7.61 -10.73 12.54
N ARG A 178 6.59 -9.89 12.77
CA ARG A 178 6.76 -8.63 13.52
C ARG A 178 7.13 -8.87 14.98
N GLU A 179 6.46 -9.85 15.60
CA GLU A 179 6.60 -10.21 17.00
C GLU A 179 7.04 -11.67 17.15
N GLY A 180 7.40 -12.08 18.37
CA GLY A 180 7.74 -13.47 18.68
C GLY A 180 9.15 -13.90 18.24
N MET A 181 10.03 -12.95 17.89
CA MET A 181 11.45 -13.20 17.64
C MET A 181 12.32 -12.10 18.23
N THR A 182 13.44 -12.48 18.82
CA THR A 182 14.47 -11.54 19.29
C THR A 182 15.29 -11.01 18.12
N ALA A 183 15.98 -9.88 18.35
CA ALA A 183 16.87 -9.29 17.35
C ALA A 183 17.96 -10.28 16.89
N SER A 184 18.64 -10.90 17.86
CA SER A 184 19.70 -11.89 17.62
C SER A 184 19.22 -13.09 16.79
N GLN A 185 17.98 -13.57 17.00
CA GLN A 185 17.43 -14.66 16.20
C GLN A 185 17.25 -14.27 14.73
N LYS A 186 16.76 -13.06 14.45
CA LYS A 186 16.60 -12.55 13.07
C LYS A 186 17.96 -12.40 12.38
N GLU A 187 18.93 -11.80 13.06
CA GLU A 187 20.28 -11.62 12.53
C GLU A 187 20.97 -12.96 12.27
N THR A 188 20.88 -13.92 13.20
CA THR A 188 21.46 -15.26 13.02
C THR A 188 20.90 -15.97 11.79
N GLN A 189 19.59 -15.88 11.55
CA GLN A 189 19.00 -16.46 10.34
C GLN A 189 19.50 -15.76 9.06
N ILE A 190 19.68 -14.44 9.08
CA ILE A 190 20.28 -13.71 7.95
C ILE A 190 21.73 -14.17 7.70
N ARG A 191 22.56 -14.22 8.75
CA ARG A 191 23.96 -14.69 8.68
C ARG A 191 24.04 -16.08 8.06
N ASN A 192 23.23 -17.02 8.57
CA ASN A 192 23.21 -18.39 8.08
C ASN A 192 22.84 -18.47 6.60
N TRP A 193 21.87 -17.68 6.14
CA TRP A 193 21.50 -17.65 4.72
C TRP A 193 22.62 -17.07 3.84
N ILE A 194 23.25 -15.98 4.24
CA ILE A 194 24.36 -15.39 3.48
C ILE A 194 25.53 -16.37 3.39
N GLN A 195 25.88 -17.03 4.50
CA GLN A 195 26.95 -18.03 4.53
C GLN A 195 26.61 -19.24 3.64
N LEU A 196 25.38 -19.77 3.72
CA LEU A 196 24.92 -20.87 2.88
C LEU A 196 25.00 -20.54 1.39
N VAL A 197 24.47 -19.38 0.99
CA VAL A 197 24.50 -18.92 -0.41
C VAL A 197 25.95 -18.82 -0.92
N ASN A 198 26.81 -18.14 -0.16
CA ASN A 198 28.21 -17.90 -0.55
C ASN A 198 29.04 -19.21 -0.58
N SER A 199 28.89 -20.09 0.42
CA SER A 199 29.60 -21.38 0.47
C SER A 199 29.27 -22.30 -0.71
N GLN A 200 28.13 -22.08 -1.34
CA GLN A 200 27.68 -22.85 -2.49
C GLN A 200 28.03 -22.13 -3.81
N GLY A 201 28.80 -21.04 -3.79
CA GLY A 201 29.34 -20.41 -4.99
C GLY A 201 28.34 -19.54 -5.77
N LEU A 202 27.22 -19.15 -5.17
CA LEU A 202 26.40 -18.04 -5.66
C LEU A 202 26.71 -16.79 -4.80
N PRO A 203 26.95 -15.62 -5.40
CA PRO A 203 27.26 -14.42 -4.63
C PRO A 203 25.99 -13.82 -4.00
N CYS A 204 25.98 -13.61 -2.69
CA CYS A 204 24.93 -12.86 -2.00
C CYS A 204 25.20 -11.35 -2.00
N GLU A 205 25.21 -10.73 -3.19
CA GLU A 205 25.51 -9.30 -3.35
C GLU A 205 24.34 -8.38 -2.99
N GLN A 206 23.10 -8.90 -3.03
CA GLN A 206 21.91 -8.11 -2.72
C GLN A 206 20.93 -8.91 -1.87
N MET A 207 20.53 -8.33 -0.74
CA MET A 207 19.59 -8.97 0.18
C MET A 207 18.49 -8.02 0.65
N TYR A 208 17.25 -8.42 0.42
CA TYR A 208 16.08 -7.69 0.81
C TYR A 208 15.51 -8.20 2.13
N VAL A 209 15.44 -7.33 3.13
CA VAL A 209 15.02 -7.69 4.50
C VAL A 209 13.71 -7.01 4.89
N SER A 210 13.10 -7.43 5.99
CA SER A 210 11.91 -6.78 6.55
C SER A 210 11.86 -6.96 8.05
N HIS A 211 11.19 -6.04 8.76
CA HIS A 211 10.95 -6.13 10.20
C HIS A 211 12.24 -6.22 11.03
N LEU A 212 13.25 -5.44 10.64
CA LEU A 212 14.47 -5.18 11.41
C LEU A 212 14.39 -3.78 12.01
N SER A 213 14.97 -3.57 13.19
CA SER A 213 15.23 -2.21 13.68
C SER A 213 16.37 -1.56 12.89
N SER A 214 16.51 -0.24 13.00
CA SER A 214 17.62 0.52 12.40
C SER A 214 18.98 0.04 12.91
N GLU A 215 19.07 -0.29 14.20
CA GLU A 215 20.30 -0.82 14.79
C GLU A 215 20.69 -2.19 14.21
N GLN A 216 19.73 -3.12 14.09
CA GLN A 216 19.99 -4.42 13.45
C GLN A 216 20.43 -4.25 11.99
N TYR A 217 19.76 -3.35 11.27
CA TYR A 217 20.07 -3.06 9.87
C TYR A 217 21.51 -2.49 9.73
N ARG A 218 21.91 -1.58 10.62
CA ARG A 218 23.26 -1.01 10.67
C ARG A 218 24.32 -2.08 10.99
N ILE A 219 24.08 -2.94 11.98
CA ILE A 219 24.98 -4.05 12.35
C ILE A 219 25.22 -4.96 11.14
N LEU A 220 24.14 -5.42 10.47
CA LEU A 220 24.25 -6.33 9.33
C LEU A 220 24.99 -5.71 8.14
N ARG A 221 24.76 -4.42 7.85
CA ARG A 221 25.51 -3.70 6.81
C ARG A 221 27.00 -3.58 7.12
N GLY A 222 27.36 -3.40 8.39
CA GLY A 222 28.77 -3.37 8.82
C GLY A 222 29.43 -4.74 8.74
N GLU A 223 28.69 -5.80 9.07
CA GLU A 223 29.20 -7.18 9.07
C GLU A 223 29.37 -7.76 7.65
N PHE A 224 28.47 -7.41 6.72
CA PHE A 224 28.52 -7.89 5.33
C PHE A 224 28.64 -6.73 4.33
N PRO A 225 29.81 -6.08 4.22
CA PRO A 225 29.99 -4.90 3.36
C PRO A 225 29.85 -5.20 1.85
N LYS A 226 30.00 -6.47 1.44
CA LYS A 226 29.78 -6.92 0.05
C LYS A 226 28.31 -7.18 -0.28
N THR A 227 27.43 -7.21 0.73
CA THR A 227 25.99 -7.43 0.56
C THR A 227 25.26 -6.11 0.69
N ARG A 228 24.67 -5.64 -0.41
CA ARG A 228 23.76 -4.50 -0.40
C ARG A 228 22.43 -4.92 0.24
N PHE A 229 22.20 -4.48 1.47
CA PHE A 229 20.91 -4.68 2.13
C PHE A 229 19.91 -3.61 1.72
N ARG A 230 18.68 -4.01 1.40
CA ARG A 230 17.57 -3.09 1.14
C ARG A 230 16.35 -3.51 1.96
N ILE A 231 15.93 -2.71 2.92
CA ILE A 231 14.77 -3.06 3.74
C ILE A 231 13.48 -2.73 2.99
N ARG A 232 12.49 -3.63 3.01
CA ARG A 232 11.17 -3.42 2.44
C ARG A 232 10.22 -2.87 3.50
N LEU A 233 9.71 -1.66 3.29
CA LEU A 233 8.87 -0.94 4.27
C LEU A 233 7.48 -0.65 3.72
N GLY A 234 6.46 -0.97 4.52
CA GLY A 234 5.05 -0.81 4.16
C GLY A 234 4.30 -0.04 5.23
N THR A 235 3.69 -0.72 6.21
CA THR A 235 2.96 -0.04 7.30
C THR A 235 3.82 0.98 8.04
N ASP A 236 5.07 0.64 8.35
CA ASP A 236 5.96 1.53 9.10
C ASP A 236 6.43 2.74 8.26
N LEU A 237 6.21 2.70 6.94
CA LEU A 237 6.45 3.82 6.04
C LEU A 237 5.18 4.67 5.87
N TRP A 238 4.05 4.04 5.51
CA TRP A 238 2.85 4.76 5.09
C TRP A 238 1.85 5.07 6.22
N LEU A 239 1.85 4.26 7.28
CA LEU A 239 0.88 4.30 8.37
C LEU A 239 1.57 4.42 9.74
N HIS A 240 2.77 5.02 9.76
CA HIS A 240 3.62 5.12 10.95
C HIS A 240 2.91 5.83 12.10
N ASP A 241 2.46 7.05 11.85
CA ASP A 241 1.70 7.85 12.79
C ASP A 241 0.27 8.07 12.28
N LYS A 242 -0.71 7.80 13.14
CA LYS A 242 -2.12 8.03 12.86
C LYS A 242 -2.47 9.52 12.90
N SER A 243 -1.61 10.36 13.47
CA SER A 243 -1.76 11.83 13.42
C SER A 243 -1.61 12.36 11.99
N PHE A 244 -0.91 11.63 11.11
CA PHE A 244 -0.68 12.05 9.73
C PHE A 244 -1.95 12.05 8.90
N PHE A 245 -3.01 11.33 9.28
CA PHE A 245 -4.21 11.28 8.49
C PHE A 245 -5.48 11.11 9.33
N GLN A 246 -6.57 11.65 8.83
CA GLN A 246 -7.88 11.54 9.42
C GLN A 246 -8.88 11.10 8.36
N THR A 247 -9.83 10.25 8.72
CA THR A 247 -10.88 9.81 7.80
C THR A 247 -12.21 10.40 8.23
N ARG A 248 -12.95 10.98 7.29
CA ARG A 248 -14.23 11.62 7.54
C ARG A 248 -15.28 11.21 6.51
N THR A 249 -16.54 11.33 6.90
CA THR A 249 -17.70 11.13 6.03
C THR A 249 -18.57 12.38 5.98
N THR A 250 -19.20 12.64 4.85
CA THR A 250 -20.20 13.70 4.70
C THR A 250 -21.60 13.21 5.08
N VAL A 251 -22.37 14.02 5.82
CA VAL A 251 -23.82 13.84 6.00
C VAL A 251 -24.56 14.12 4.70
N LEU A 252 -25.32 13.15 4.24
CA LEU A 252 -26.09 13.19 3.00
C LEU A 252 -27.55 13.57 3.22
N ASP A 253 -28.16 13.07 4.30
CA ASP A 253 -29.56 13.35 4.63
C ASP A 253 -29.83 13.20 6.14
N VAL A 254 -30.87 13.86 6.63
CA VAL A 254 -31.34 13.76 8.02
C VAL A 254 -32.86 13.65 8.05
N LYS A 255 -33.38 12.53 8.57
CA LYS A 255 -34.82 12.29 8.67
C LYS A 255 -35.24 12.09 10.12
N LYS A 256 -36.32 12.77 10.53
CA LYS A 256 -36.98 12.45 11.81
C LYS A 256 -37.61 11.06 11.73
N ILE A 257 -37.64 10.36 12.86
CA ILE A 257 -38.32 9.08 12.98
C ILE A 257 -39.04 9.00 14.33
N GLN A 258 -40.29 8.54 14.31
CA GLN A 258 -41.08 8.36 15.52
C GLN A 258 -41.02 6.90 16.00
N LYS A 259 -41.18 6.70 17.32
CA LYS A 259 -41.32 5.35 17.89
C LYS A 259 -42.44 4.58 17.17
N GLY A 260 -42.12 3.38 16.69
CA GLY A 260 -43.06 2.49 15.99
C GLY A 260 -43.10 2.65 14.47
N GLU A 261 -42.59 3.77 13.93
CA GLU A 261 -42.44 4.03 12.50
C GLU A 261 -41.46 3.01 11.88
N ARG A 262 -41.70 2.66 10.60
CA ARG A 262 -40.86 1.71 9.86
C ARG A 262 -39.79 2.42 9.07
N PHE A 263 -38.60 1.82 8.99
CA PHE A 263 -37.48 2.37 8.24
C PHE A 263 -36.56 1.27 7.67
N GLY A 264 -35.71 1.68 6.73
CA GLY A 264 -34.64 0.84 6.19
C GLY A 264 -35.12 -0.28 5.26
N TYR A 265 -34.17 -1.04 4.73
CA TYR A 265 -34.44 -2.09 3.73
C TYR A 265 -35.34 -3.20 4.30
N LYS A 266 -35.13 -3.57 5.56
CA LYS A 266 -35.92 -4.61 6.26
C LYS A 266 -37.22 -4.09 6.89
N GLN A 267 -37.56 -2.82 6.68
CA GLN A 267 -38.76 -2.18 7.24
C GLN A 267 -38.87 -2.37 8.78
N SER A 268 -37.74 -2.23 9.46
CA SER A 268 -37.61 -2.36 10.92
C SER A 268 -38.42 -1.28 11.63
N ARG A 269 -39.03 -1.60 12.78
CA ARG A 269 -39.74 -0.61 13.60
C ARG A 269 -38.78 0.13 14.54
N ALA A 270 -38.85 1.46 14.55
CA ALA A 270 -38.07 2.29 15.46
C ALA A 270 -38.46 2.04 16.93
N LYS A 271 -37.48 1.65 17.76
CA LYS A 271 -37.72 1.39 19.19
C LYS A 271 -37.93 2.68 20.00
N LYS A 272 -37.43 3.81 19.52
CA LYS A 272 -37.47 5.14 20.14
C LYS A 272 -37.55 6.22 19.06
N SER A 273 -38.13 7.37 19.38
CA SER A 273 -38.11 8.55 18.49
C SER A 273 -36.72 9.18 18.42
N GLY A 274 -36.42 9.86 17.33
CA GLY A 274 -35.16 10.55 17.11
C GLY A 274 -34.93 10.88 15.64
N HIS A 275 -33.70 10.71 15.16
CA HIS A 275 -33.29 11.01 13.80
C HIS A 275 -32.50 9.85 13.18
N LEU A 276 -32.73 9.61 11.90
CA LEU A 276 -31.90 8.82 11.00
C LEU A 276 -30.98 9.77 10.24
N VAL A 277 -29.68 9.60 10.39
CA VAL A 277 -28.67 10.40 9.69
C VAL A 277 -27.99 9.50 8.66
N PHE A 278 -28.07 9.89 7.40
CA PHE A 278 -27.48 9.18 6.28
C PHE A 278 -26.12 9.78 6.00
N VAL A 279 -25.08 8.96 5.97
CA VAL A 279 -23.70 9.40 5.74
C VAL A 279 -23.06 8.63 4.59
N ALA A 280 -22.15 9.28 3.89
CA ALA A 280 -21.37 8.65 2.83
C ALA A 280 -20.49 7.51 3.39
N GLY A 281 -20.16 6.56 2.54
CA GLY A 281 -19.34 5.42 2.92
C GLY A 281 -20.17 4.25 3.40
N GLY A 282 -19.97 3.12 2.72
CA GLY A 282 -20.64 1.88 3.00
C GLY A 282 -19.68 0.69 2.96
N THR A 283 -20.22 -0.51 2.76
CA THR A 283 -19.42 -1.74 2.68
C THR A 283 -18.44 -1.72 1.51
N ALA A 284 -18.73 -1.00 0.41
CA ALA A 284 -17.79 -0.82 -0.69
C ALA A 284 -16.55 0.00 -0.30
N ASN A 285 -16.66 0.86 0.71
CA ASN A 285 -15.55 1.65 1.25
C ASN A 285 -14.88 0.97 2.45
N GLY A 286 -15.30 -0.23 2.83
CA GLY A 286 -14.77 -0.97 3.97
C GLY A 286 -15.49 -0.70 5.31
N VAL A 287 -16.63 0.00 5.31
CA VAL A 287 -17.44 0.19 6.52
C VAL A 287 -18.03 -1.15 6.97
N GLY A 288 -17.78 -1.52 8.23
CA GLY A 288 -18.24 -2.77 8.81
C GLY A 288 -17.46 -4.01 8.37
N LEU A 289 -16.39 -3.85 7.56
CA LEU A 289 -15.45 -4.93 7.27
C LEU A 289 -14.40 -5.01 8.38
N GLU A 290 -14.40 -6.14 9.09
CA GLU A 290 -13.34 -6.47 10.04
C GLU A 290 -12.57 -7.69 9.54
N ALA A 291 -11.25 -7.60 9.54
CA ALA A 291 -10.42 -8.79 9.36
C ALA A 291 -10.59 -9.69 10.60
N PRO A 292 -10.64 -11.03 10.44
CA PRO A 292 -10.69 -11.93 11.58
C PRO A 292 -9.53 -11.64 12.54
N ALA A 293 -9.84 -11.29 13.78
CA ALA A 293 -8.83 -11.07 14.81
C ALA A 293 -8.41 -12.42 15.41
N MET A 294 -7.09 -12.67 15.51
CA MET A 294 -6.60 -13.75 16.36
C MET A 294 -6.71 -13.30 17.82
N VAL A 295 -7.53 -14.01 18.58
CA VAL A 295 -7.85 -13.66 19.97
C VAL A 295 -6.72 -14.16 20.87
N GLY A 296 -5.73 -13.31 21.12
CA GLY A 296 -4.57 -13.65 21.94
C GLY A 296 -4.78 -13.48 23.45
N SER A 297 -5.67 -12.58 23.89
CA SER A 297 -5.82 -12.21 25.31
C SER A 297 -7.21 -12.48 25.88
N MET A 298 -7.30 -12.71 27.20
CA MET A 298 -8.59 -12.80 27.92
C MET A 298 -9.44 -11.53 27.76
N ARG A 299 -8.82 -10.35 27.64
CA ARG A 299 -9.53 -9.09 27.40
C ARG A 299 -10.16 -9.06 26.00
N ASP A 300 -9.49 -9.60 25.00
CA ASP A 300 -10.04 -9.70 23.65
C ASP A 300 -11.20 -10.70 23.59
N ARG A 301 -11.12 -11.80 24.35
CA ARG A 301 -12.24 -12.74 24.51
C ARG A 301 -13.47 -12.06 25.12
N VAL A 302 -13.29 -11.26 26.17
CA VAL A 302 -14.37 -10.49 26.81
C VAL A 302 -14.98 -9.44 25.87
N LYS A 303 -14.15 -8.74 25.07
CA LYS A 303 -14.63 -7.82 24.04
C LYS A 303 -15.47 -8.55 22.98
N LEU A 304 -15.03 -9.72 22.54
CA LEU A 304 -15.78 -10.56 21.62
C LEU A 304 -17.12 -11.03 22.19
N THR A 305 -17.20 -11.40 23.48
CA THR A 305 -18.47 -11.77 24.11
C THR A 305 -19.43 -10.59 24.19
N ALA A 306 -18.94 -9.38 24.55
CA ALA A 306 -19.75 -8.17 24.57
C ALA A 306 -20.24 -7.78 23.16
N PHE A 307 -19.37 -7.93 22.15
CA PHE A 307 -19.70 -7.71 20.74
C PHE A 307 -20.79 -8.70 20.27
N TRP A 308 -20.62 -10.00 20.54
CA TRP A 308 -21.65 -11.02 20.27
C TRP A 308 -22.98 -10.70 20.97
N PHE A 309 -22.96 -10.31 22.25
CA PHE A 309 -24.16 -9.93 22.98
C PHE A 309 -24.87 -8.71 22.36
N LEU A 310 -24.13 -7.70 21.92
CA LEU A 310 -24.68 -6.53 21.23
C LEU A 310 -25.29 -6.89 19.86
N HIS A 311 -24.65 -7.79 19.11
CA HIS A 311 -25.17 -8.35 17.86
C HIS A 311 -26.53 -9.05 18.08
N PHE A 312 -26.71 -9.79 19.18
CA PHE A 312 -28.01 -10.39 19.52
C PHE A 312 -29.10 -9.36 19.85
N THR A 313 -28.75 -8.12 20.22
CA THR A 313 -29.71 -7.04 20.47
C THR A 313 -30.04 -6.17 19.23
N ASN A 314 -29.52 -6.53 18.05
CA ASN A 314 -29.56 -5.74 16.82
C ASN A 314 -28.99 -4.32 17.01
N ARG A 315 -27.99 -4.15 17.88
CA ARG A 315 -27.27 -2.88 18.05
C ARG A 315 -25.84 -3.03 17.57
N LEU A 316 -25.58 -2.55 16.37
CA LEU A 316 -24.25 -2.57 15.77
C LEU A 316 -23.59 -1.22 16.01
N LEU A 317 -22.47 -1.23 16.71
CA LEU A 317 -21.71 -0.02 16.98
C LEU A 317 -20.99 0.41 15.70
N SER A 318 -21.34 1.58 15.16
CA SER A 318 -20.80 2.04 13.87
C SER A 318 -19.38 2.61 14.04
N PRO A 319 -18.52 2.64 13.00
CA PRO A 319 -17.20 3.28 13.10
C PRO A 319 -17.26 4.81 13.13
N PHE A 320 -18.45 5.41 13.10
CA PHE A 320 -18.65 6.85 13.02
C PHE A 320 -18.71 7.49 14.41
N THR A 321 -18.05 8.63 14.54
CA THR A 321 -17.99 9.44 15.76
C THR A 321 -18.47 10.85 15.45
N TYR A 322 -19.34 11.36 16.31
CA TYR A 322 -19.80 12.74 16.27
C TYR A 322 -19.62 13.39 17.63
N GLN A 323 -18.94 14.53 17.67
CA GLN A 323 -18.61 15.26 18.91
C GLN A 323 -18.00 14.36 20.00
N GLY A 324 -17.03 13.51 19.61
CA GLY A 324 -16.32 12.59 20.51
C GLY A 324 -17.15 11.38 20.97
N LYS A 325 -18.37 11.18 20.46
CA LYS A 325 -19.22 10.03 20.80
C LYS A 325 -19.43 9.13 19.59
N ARG A 326 -19.14 7.84 19.77
CA ARG A 326 -19.38 6.81 18.76
C ARG A 326 -20.88 6.59 18.59
N ILE A 327 -21.34 6.59 17.34
CA ILE A 327 -22.76 6.53 16.99
C ILE A 327 -23.15 5.09 16.63
N TRP A 328 -24.41 4.73 16.88
CA TRP A 328 -24.94 3.42 16.52
C TRP A 328 -25.45 3.42 15.09
N PHE A 329 -25.26 2.30 14.40
CA PHE A 329 -26.02 2.05 13.17
C PHE A 329 -27.51 1.99 13.47
N ALA A 330 -28.32 2.60 12.61
CA ALA A 330 -29.77 2.37 12.57
C ALA A 330 -30.08 1.03 11.89
N GLU A 331 -29.33 0.68 10.85
CA GLU A 331 -29.34 -0.61 10.16
C GLU A 331 -27.93 -0.95 9.63
N PRO A 332 -27.63 -2.21 9.25
CA PRO A 332 -26.33 -2.56 8.68
C PRO A 332 -25.94 -1.65 7.49
N PRO A 333 -24.65 -1.32 7.31
CA PRO A 333 -24.21 -0.46 6.22
C PRO A 333 -24.53 -1.09 4.86
N HIS A 334 -24.98 -0.26 3.92
CA HIS A 334 -25.18 -0.65 2.51
C HIS A 334 -23.93 -0.37 1.70
N MET A 335 -23.95 -0.59 0.39
CA MET A 335 -22.74 -0.48 -0.44
C MET A 335 -22.09 0.91 -0.37
N GLN A 336 -22.87 1.99 -0.48
CA GLN A 336 -22.35 3.37 -0.57
C GLN A 336 -22.72 4.27 0.61
N THR A 337 -23.72 3.87 1.41
CA THR A 337 -24.33 4.72 2.45
C THR A 337 -24.48 3.95 3.74
N SER A 338 -24.21 4.63 4.85
CA SER A 338 -24.47 4.16 6.20
C SER A 338 -25.59 4.97 6.84
N VAL A 339 -26.42 4.31 7.66
CA VAL A 339 -27.51 4.99 8.38
C VAL A 339 -27.22 4.93 9.88
N LEU A 340 -27.18 6.11 10.51
CA LEU A 340 -26.88 6.30 11.91
C LEU A 340 -28.14 6.70 12.68
N TYR A 341 -28.28 6.21 13.91
CA TYR A 341 -29.41 6.56 14.76
C TYR A 341 -29.01 7.55 15.86
N PHE A 342 -29.70 8.69 15.89
CA PHE A 342 -29.56 9.73 16.90
C PHE A 342 -30.84 9.80 17.75
N PRO A 343 -30.79 9.53 19.06
CA PRO A 343 -31.96 9.64 19.93
C PRO A 343 -32.56 11.05 19.97
N GLU A 344 -33.87 11.16 20.22
CA GLU A 344 -34.55 12.43 20.48
C GLU A 344 -33.78 13.28 21.51
N GLY A 345 -33.66 14.59 21.27
CA GLY A 345 -32.90 15.52 22.12
C GLY A 345 -31.37 15.48 21.96
N SER A 346 -30.83 14.58 21.13
CA SER A 346 -29.40 14.61 20.78
C SER A 346 -29.09 15.77 19.85
N LYS A 347 -27.85 16.28 19.89
CA LYS A 347 -27.33 17.13 18.81
C LYS A 347 -27.21 16.28 17.55
N VAL A 348 -27.82 16.72 16.47
CA VAL A 348 -27.83 16.06 15.16
C VAL A 348 -26.96 16.89 14.21
N PRO A 349 -26.09 16.25 13.41
CA PRO A 349 -25.30 16.99 12.42
C PRO A 349 -26.18 17.55 11.30
N GLN A 350 -25.70 18.58 10.62
CA GLN A 350 -26.37 19.22 9.49
C GLN A 350 -26.04 18.52 8.17
N LEU A 351 -26.86 18.76 7.14
CA LEU A 351 -26.55 18.31 5.78
C LEU A 351 -25.21 18.89 5.32
N GLY A 352 -24.36 18.04 4.73
CA GLY A 352 -23.02 18.42 4.30
C GLY A 352 -21.97 18.48 5.41
N GLU A 353 -22.36 18.39 6.69
CA GLU A 353 -21.40 18.34 7.80
C GLU A 353 -20.56 17.07 7.75
N GLU A 354 -19.32 17.14 8.23
CA GLU A 354 -18.44 15.98 8.30
C GLU A 354 -18.43 15.32 9.68
N LEU A 355 -18.43 13.99 9.68
CA LEU A 355 -18.23 13.17 10.88
C LEU A 355 -16.91 12.42 10.77
N GLU A 356 -16.25 12.21 11.90
CA GLU A 356 -15.13 11.29 11.95
C GLU A 356 -15.61 9.86 11.73
N VAL A 357 -14.81 9.09 10.99
CA VAL A 357 -15.02 7.67 10.81
C VAL A 357 -13.71 6.96 11.06
N GLN A 358 -13.73 5.83 11.76
CA GLN A 358 -12.51 5.05 12.01
C GLN A 358 -12.53 3.76 11.18
N LEU A 359 -11.74 3.73 10.12
CA LEU A 359 -11.63 2.56 9.24
C LEU A 359 -10.25 1.91 9.32
N ARG A 360 -10.21 0.61 9.00
CA ARG A 360 -8.95 -0.09 8.76
C ARG A 360 -8.45 0.26 7.36
N MET A 361 -7.41 1.10 7.28
CA MET A 361 -6.85 1.62 6.03
C MET A 361 -6.59 0.54 4.96
N THR A 362 -6.07 -0.63 5.34
CA THR A 362 -5.76 -1.75 4.42
C THR A 362 -6.98 -2.48 3.86
N THR A 363 -8.19 -2.10 4.25
CA THR A 363 -9.47 -2.58 3.70
C THR A 363 -10.39 -1.42 3.30
N ALA A 364 -9.94 -0.19 3.47
CA ALA A 364 -10.72 1.00 3.17
C ALA A 364 -10.41 1.50 1.76
N THR A 365 -11.44 2.05 1.12
CA THR A 365 -11.32 2.78 -0.15
C THR A 365 -12.01 4.11 0.04
N PHE A 366 -11.30 5.20 -0.24
CA PHE A 366 -11.81 6.56 -0.09
C PHE A 366 -12.20 7.11 -1.46
N ASP A 367 -13.25 7.92 -1.47
CA ASP A 367 -13.73 8.54 -2.71
C ASP A 367 -12.83 9.72 -3.11
N GLN A 368 -12.11 10.30 -2.14
CA GLN A 368 -11.10 11.33 -2.37
C GLN A 368 -10.06 11.36 -1.24
N CYS A 369 -8.87 11.88 -1.57
CA CYS A 369 -7.82 12.23 -0.62
C CYS A 369 -7.60 13.76 -0.65
N VAL A 370 -7.64 14.41 0.51
CA VAL A 370 -7.44 15.86 0.67
C VAL A 370 -6.17 16.09 1.48
N GLU A 371 -5.25 16.87 0.92
CA GLU A 371 -4.02 17.24 1.62
C GLU A 371 -4.29 18.40 2.57
N ILE A 372 -3.96 18.23 3.85
CA ILE A 372 -4.01 19.26 4.89
C ILE A 372 -2.59 19.77 5.15
N GLY A 373 -2.44 21.09 5.35
CA GLY A 373 -1.14 21.73 5.53
C GLY A 373 -0.72 22.70 4.43
N LYS A 374 -1.56 22.96 3.42
CA LYS A 374 -1.48 24.22 2.66
C LYS A 374 -2.16 25.33 3.46
N ALA A 375 -1.45 25.88 4.44
CA ALA A 375 -1.67 27.28 4.80
C ALA A 375 -0.71 28.10 3.91
N GLU A 376 -1.29 28.93 3.04
CA GLU A 376 -0.63 30.08 2.40
C GLU A 376 0.61 29.81 1.52
N GLU A 377 0.42 29.20 0.36
CA GLU A 377 1.19 29.60 -0.82
C GLU A 377 0.22 29.70 -2.01
N ALA A 378 0.08 30.93 -2.53
CA ALA A 378 -0.76 31.39 -3.64
C ALA A 378 -2.20 31.88 -3.32
N GLU A 379 -2.34 32.81 -2.36
CA GLU A 379 -2.98 34.10 -2.65
C GLU A 379 -1.89 35.16 -2.79
N THR A 380 -1.12 35.01 -3.86
CA THR A 380 -0.42 36.13 -4.49
C THR A 380 -0.72 35.95 -5.96
N GLU A 381 -1.98 36.23 -6.31
CA GLU A 381 -2.26 36.73 -7.65
C GLU A 381 -1.29 37.89 -7.86
N ILE A 382 -0.29 37.62 -8.69
CA ILE A 382 0.44 38.66 -9.39
C ILE A 382 -0.64 39.42 -10.15
N GLN A 383 -1.10 40.53 -9.57
CA GLN A 383 -1.74 41.57 -10.34
C GLN A 383 -0.74 41.91 -11.47
N PRO A 384 -1.12 41.78 -12.74
CA PRO A 384 -0.29 42.32 -13.80
C PRO A 384 -0.20 43.83 -13.56
N ASP A 385 1.03 44.29 -13.37
CA ASP A 385 1.39 45.67 -13.14
C ASP A 385 1.02 46.49 -14.39
N GLU A 386 -0.22 46.98 -14.44
CA GLU A 386 -0.82 47.75 -15.53
C GLU A 386 -0.23 49.18 -15.65
N LYS A 387 1.01 49.38 -15.17
CA LYS A 387 1.76 50.65 -15.26
C LYS A 387 3.07 50.56 -16.03
N ALA A 388 3.40 49.42 -16.63
CA ALA A 388 4.58 49.31 -17.50
C ALA A 388 4.28 49.49 -19.01
N GLN A 389 3.01 49.47 -19.45
CA GLN A 389 2.66 49.60 -20.88
C GLN A 389 2.31 51.03 -21.35
N SER A 390 2.10 52.00 -20.45
CA SER A 390 1.82 53.39 -20.87
C SER A 390 3.06 54.25 -21.13
N LYS A 391 4.29 53.74 -20.90
CA LYS A 391 5.54 54.48 -21.15
C LYS A 391 6.32 54.04 -22.39
N GLN A 392 5.87 53.01 -23.11
CA GLN A 392 6.45 52.61 -24.40
C GLN A 392 5.62 53.05 -25.62
N GLU A 393 4.34 53.42 -25.47
CA GLU A 393 3.53 53.96 -26.57
C GLU A 393 3.73 55.46 -26.83
N GLU A 394 4.25 56.24 -25.88
CA GLU A 394 4.59 57.66 -26.11
C GLU A 394 5.96 57.89 -26.76
N LYS A 395 6.87 56.90 -26.78
CA LYS A 395 8.16 57.00 -27.49
C LYS A 395 8.12 56.47 -28.93
N GLY A 396 7.08 55.72 -29.31
CA GLY A 396 6.86 55.22 -30.68
C GLY A 396 6.14 56.20 -31.62
N LYS A 397 5.49 57.25 -31.10
CA LYS A 397 4.76 58.26 -31.89
C LYS A 397 5.56 59.55 -32.16
N ALA A 398 6.77 59.69 -31.63
CA ALA A 398 7.65 60.84 -31.89
C ALA A 398 8.70 60.60 -33.01
N LEU A 399 8.68 59.45 -33.68
CA LEU A 399 9.65 59.09 -34.74
C LEU A 399 9.04 58.94 -36.15
N ASN A 400 7.74 59.25 -36.32
CA ASN A 400 7.06 59.29 -37.64
C ASN A 400 6.58 60.70 -38.02
N ALA A 401 7.31 61.72 -37.58
CA ALA A 401 7.15 63.09 -38.06
C ALA A 401 8.53 63.64 -38.42
N LEU A 402 9.23 62.99 -39.35
CA LEU A 402 10.37 63.48 -40.12
C LEU A 402 10.72 62.43 -41.21
N SER A 403 9.79 62.24 -42.16
CA SER A 403 10.04 61.76 -43.53
C SER A 403 8.78 61.91 -44.39
#